data_AF-A0A1Q5PMT6-F1
#
_entry.id   AF-A0A1Q5PMT6-F1
#
_cell.length_a   1.000
_cell.length_b   1.000
_cell.length_c   1.000
_cell.angle_alpha   90.00
_cell.angle_beta   90.00
_cell.angle_gamma   90.00
#
_symmetry.space_group_name_H-M   'P 1'
#
loop_
_entity.id
_entity.type
_entity.pdbx_description
1 polymer ?
#
loop_
_entity_poly.entity_id
_entity_poly.type
_entity_poly.pdbx_seq_one_letter_code
_entity_poly.pdbx_strand_id
1 'polypeptide(L)'
;MNVTFEYDLPAGKRGTIVTNLQALYDTKPRYLGAPSYEYQVGPATVSRNGTIRWEGKQPSRKDVRDLLGLLGEDDFYPDNLFDLRHWLEGKSDKETGTETEQLVADGLTVTIPRATLTDAALERFKALVSAKGPLIQAALDLEGLPIEVTEDEVRMPWIQHPCTPAEAHALTELIGAMLTMARDAKRVTVKAKEESNPRYAMRCFLLRLGFIGPEHKGLRKTLMGDLAGSAAWRTPPKDEPSGKASLVGRRIRLEDTSDPYTTLTPGSEGTINHVDDLGTLHVAWDNGSTLGLVPGEDSYTLL
;
A
#
# COMPACT_ATOMS: atom_id res chain seq x y z
N MET A 1 -16.96 -14.90 8.71
CA MET A 1 -16.06 -14.02 7.95
C MET A 1 -15.92 -12.73 8.73
N ASN A 2 -14.69 -12.35 9.10
CA ASN A 2 -14.46 -11.08 9.80
C ASN A 2 -14.50 -9.97 8.77
N VAL A 3 -15.40 -9.01 8.95
CA VAL A 3 -15.50 -7.88 8.04
C VAL A 3 -14.35 -6.93 8.36
N THR A 4 -13.60 -6.55 7.33
CA THR A 4 -12.51 -5.57 7.42
C THR A 4 -12.62 -4.60 6.26
N PHE A 5 -12.23 -3.35 6.46
CA PHE A 5 -12.11 -2.37 5.38
C PHE A 5 -10.62 -2.11 5.19
N GLU A 6 -10.08 -2.54 4.06
CA GLU A 6 -8.65 -2.47 3.79
C GLU A 6 -8.25 -1.11 3.20
N TYR A 7 -7.12 -0.58 3.65
CA TYR A 7 -6.57 0.69 3.22
C TYR A 7 -5.04 0.68 3.34
N ASP A 8 -4.36 1.37 2.43
CA ASP A 8 -2.91 1.68 2.48
C ASP A 8 -2.66 3.20 2.50
N LEU A 9 -3.16 3.87 3.54
CA LEU A 9 -3.08 5.33 3.68
C LEU A 9 -1.77 5.80 4.34
N PRO A 10 -1.22 6.95 3.91
CA PRO A 10 -0.16 7.64 4.63
C PRO A 10 -0.57 8.02 6.07
N ALA A 11 0.42 8.11 6.96
CA ALA A 11 0.20 8.58 8.33
C ALA A 11 -0.50 9.96 8.32
N GLY A 12 -1.61 10.08 9.07
CA GLY A 12 -2.40 11.31 9.17
C GLY A 12 -3.59 11.42 8.20
N LYS A 13 -3.75 10.50 7.25
CA LYS A 13 -4.89 10.51 6.29
C LYS A 13 -6.11 9.69 6.73
N ARG A 14 -6.05 9.01 7.89
CA ARG A 14 -7.17 8.22 8.44
C ARG A 14 -8.25 9.03 9.16
N GLY A 15 -8.14 10.37 9.21
CA GLY A 15 -9.10 11.25 9.89
C GLY A 15 -10.52 11.17 9.34
N THR A 16 -10.66 11.06 8.01
CA THR A 16 -11.95 10.87 7.34
C THR A 16 -12.64 9.58 7.79
N ILE A 17 -11.88 8.47 7.87
CA ILE A 17 -12.37 7.18 8.36
C ILE A 17 -12.87 7.30 9.81
N VAL A 18 -12.08 7.93 10.68
CA VAL A 18 -12.42 8.11 12.09
C VAL A 18 -13.69 8.94 12.25
N THR A 19 -13.85 9.99 11.44
CA THR A 19 -15.03 10.87 11.44
C THR A 19 -16.28 10.13 10.99
N ASN A 20 -16.18 9.36 9.91
CA ASN A 20 -17.31 8.59 9.38
C ASN A 20 -17.71 7.43 10.32
N LEU A 21 -16.76 6.80 10.99
CA LEU A 21 -17.07 5.82 12.04
C LEU A 21 -17.70 6.47 13.29
N GLN A 22 -17.27 7.68 13.65
CA GLN A 22 -17.89 8.43 14.74
C GLN A 22 -19.35 8.75 14.42
N ALA A 23 -19.63 9.18 13.18
CA ALA A 23 -21.00 9.43 12.72
C ALA A 23 -21.83 8.14 12.68
N LEU A 24 -21.26 7.02 12.23
CA LEU A 24 -21.94 5.73 12.17
C LEU A 24 -22.34 5.19 13.55
N TYR A 25 -21.43 5.26 14.52
CA TYR A 25 -21.64 4.68 15.86
C TYR A 25 -22.11 5.68 16.91
N ASP A 26 -22.25 6.95 16.56
CA ASP A 26 -22.53 8.05 17.49
C ASP A 26 -21.63 8.01 18.74
N THR A 27 -20.35 7.67 18.52
CA THR A 27 -19.38 7.42 19.60
C THR A 27 -18.10 8.19 19.32
N LYS A 28 -17.60 8.92 20.33
CA LYS A 28 -16.35 9.68 20.19
C LYS A 28 -15.16 8.75 19.98
N PRO A 29 -14.25 9.09 19.04
CA PRO A 29 -13.06 8.30 18.80
C PRO A 29 -12.10 8.38 19.99
N ARG A 30 -11.57 7.24 20.40
CA ARG A 30 -10.54 7.10 21.44
C ARG A 30 -9.22 6.74 20.78
N TYR A 31 -8.23 7.61 20.93
CA TYR A 31 -6.87 7.29 20.49
C TYR A 31 -6.21 6.33 21.48
N LEU A 32 -5.66 5.22 20.99
CA LEU A 32 -5.09 4.16 21.83
C LEU A 32 -3.62 4.40 22.20
N GLY A 33 -2.97 5.41 21.60
CA GLY A 33 -1.59 5.77 21.91
C GLY A 33 -0.57 4.68 21.52
N ALA A 34 0.66 4.82 21.99
CA ALA A 34 1.72 3.86 21.71
C ALA A 34 1.46 2.49 22.39
N PRO A 35 1.89 1.35 21.79
CA PRO A 35 2.67 1.25 20.56
C PRO A 35 1.83 1.17 19.27
N SER A 36 0.50 1.09 19.36
CA SER A 36 -0.38 0.80 18.22
C SER A 36 -0.73 2.04 17.38
N TYR A 37 -0.94 3.19 18.04
CA TYR A 37 -1.35 4.47 17.45
C TYR A 37 -2.67 4.37 16.66
N GLU A 38 -3.51 3.42 17.06
CA GLU A 38 -4.80 3.13 16.47
C GLU A 38 -5.90 4.00 17.10
N TYR A 39 -7.02 4.14 16.40
CA TYR A 39 -8.23 4.76 16.97
C TYR A 39 -9.27 3.68 17.23
N GLN A 40 -9.86 3.68 18.40
CA GLN A 40 -11.06 2.92 18.71
C GLN A 40 -12.29 3.82 18.54
N VAL A 41 -13.25 3.42 17.72
CA VAL A 41 -14.51 4.14 17.49
C VAL A 41 -15.66 3.15 17.59
N GLY A 42 -16.36 3.19 18.72
CA GLY A 42 -17.35 2.14 19.05
C GLY A 42 -16.69 0.75 19.03
N PRO A 43 -17.25 -0.24 18.31
CA PRO A 43 -16.67 -1.58 18.20
C PRO A 43 -15.54 -1.69 17.15
N ALA A 44 -15.26 -0.62 16.40
CA ALA A 44 -14.25 -0.61 15.34
C ALA A 44 -12.91 -0.08 15.84
N THR A 45 -11.83 -0.61 15.28
CA THR A 45 -10.45 -0.17 15.46
C THR A 45 -9.89 0.23 14.11
N VAL A 46 -9.30 1.42 14.01
CA VAL A 46 -8.68 1.98 12.80
C VAL A 46 -7.17 2.00 12.98
N SER A 47 -6.47 1.22 12.16
CA SER A 47 -5.01 1.13 12.19
C SER A 47 -4.33 2.34 11.56
N ARG A 48 -2.99 2.43 11.67
CA ARG A 48 -2.21 3.57 11.16
C ARG A 48 -2.37 3.81 9.66
N ASN A 49 -2.44 2.74 8.88
CA ASN A 49 -2.68 2.73 7.43
C ASN A 49 -4.16 2.88 7.06
N GLY A 50 -5.05 3.04 8.04
CA GLY A 50 -6.49 3.25 7.82
C GLY A 50 -7.33 1.98 7.76
N THR A 51 -6.74 0.80 7.91
CA THR A 51 -7.54 -0.45 7.91
C THR A 51 -8.50 -0.46 9.09
N ILE A 52 -9.77 -0.74 8.83
CA ILE A 52 -10.83 -0.84 9.85
C ILE A 52 -11.05 -2.30 10.20
N ARG A 53 -11.01 -2.62 11.49
CA ARG A 53 -11.25 -3.96 12.03
C ARG A 53 -12.24 -3.91 13.18
N TRP A 54 -12.97 -5.00 13.43
CA TRP A 54 -13.85 -5.13 14.59
C TRP A 54 -13.34 -6.22 15.51
N GLU A 55 -12.84 -5.81 16.68
CA GLU A 55 -12.37 -6.72 17.71
C GLU A 55 -13.57 -7.09 18.60
N GLY A 56 -14.15 -8.26 18.35
CA GLY A 56 -15.35 -8.75 19.03
C GLY A 56 -16.59 -8.70 18.14
N LYS A 57 -17.54 -7.81 18.47
CA LYS A 57 -18.84 -7.74 17.76
C LYS A 57 -18.63 -7.22 16.33
N GLN A 58 -18.86 -8.11 15.36
CA GLN A 58 -18.81 -7.79 13.94
C GLN A 58 -19.91 -6.79 13.56
N PRO A 59 -19.68 -5.94 12.53
CA PRO A 59 -20.66 -4.99 12.06
C PRO A 59 -21.83 -5.71 11.37
N SER A 60 -23.03 -5.14 11.47
CA SER A 60 -24.19 -5.63 10.73
C SER A 60 -24.06 -5.28 9.24
N ARG A 61 -24.81 -5.96 8.36
CA ARG A 61 -24.88 -5.57 6.93
C ARG A 61 -25.34 -4.13 6.74
N LYS A 62 -26.22 -3.65 7.63
CA LYS A 62 -26.65 -2.26 7.62
C LYS A 62 -25.47 -1.34 7.94
N ASP A 63 -24.71 -1.63 8.99
CA ASP A 63 -23.55 -0.82 9.41
C ASP A 63 -22.50 -0.71 8.30
N VAL A 64 -22.20 -1.82 7.61
CA VAL A 64 -21.26 -1.83 6.48
C VAL A 64 -21.78 -1.02 5.30
N ARG A 65 -23.07 -1.12 4.98
CA ARG A 65 -23.70 -0.34 3.90
C ARG A 65 -23.68 1.15 4.23
N ASP A 66 -24.07 1.51 5.44
CA ASP A 66 -24.13 2.90 5.90
C ASP A 66 -22.72 3.50 5.95
N LEU A 67 -21.72 2.75 6.41
CA LEU A 67 -20.31 3.16 6.37
C LEU A 67 -19.80 3.38 4.95
N LEU A 68 -20.10 2.48 4.01
CA LEU A 68 -19.76 2.65 2.60
C LEU A 68 -20.45 3.85 1.95
N GLY A 69 -21.67 4.17 2.39
CA GLY A 69 -22.39 5.37 2.00
C GLY A 69 -21.67 6.63 2.45
N LEU A 70 -21.39 6.74 3.75
CA LEU A 70 -20.67 7.88 4.35
C LEU A 70 -19.29 8.08 3.72
N LEU A 71 -18.53 6.99 3.55
CA LEU A 71 -17.23 7.02 2.89
C LEU A 71 -17.32 7.44 1.42
N GLY A 72 -18.42 7.11 0.74
CA GLY A 72 -18.64 7.49 -0.65
C GLY A 72 -19.00 8.96 -0.86
N GLU A 73 -19.55 9.65 0.13
CA GLU A 73 -19.78 11.10 0.07
C GLU A 73 -18.46 11.87 -0.04
N ASP A 74 -17.38 11.34 0.55
CA ASP A 74 -16.03 11.87 0.49
C ASP A 74 -15.16 11.26 -0.64
N ASP A 75 -15.74 10.45 -1.53
CA ASP A 75 -15.04 9.64 -2.55
C ASP A 75 -13.90 8.77 -1.94
N PHE A 76 -14.12 8.26 -0.73
CA PHE A 76 -13.10 7.66 0.13
C PHE A 76 -13.34 6.17 0.37
N TYR A 77 -13.20 5.35 -0.67
CA TYR A 77 -13.52 3.92 -0.60
C TYR A 77 -12.36 3.03 -0.15
N PRO A 78 -12.64 1.89 0.54
CA PRO A 78 -11.63 0.90 0.90
C PRO A 78 -11.12 0.13 -0.32
N ASP A 79 -9.88 -0.35 -0.24
CA ASP A 79 -9.24 -1.16 -1.29
C ASP A 79 -10.06 -2.44 -1.58
N ASN A 80 -10.73 -3.00 -0.58
CA ASN A 80 -11.60 -4.17 -0.69
C ASN A 80 -13.10 -3.83 -0.87
N LEU A 81 -13.43 -2.66 -1.46
CA LEU A 81 -14.81 -2.23 -1.74
C LEU A 81 -15.67 -3.30 -2.43
N PHE A 82 -15.11 -4.00 -3.43
CA PHE A 82 -15.84 -5.01 -4.20
C PHE A 82 -16.22 -6.22 -3.33
N ASP A 83 -15.31 -6.69 -2.47
CA ASP A 83 -15.54 -7.80 -1.54
C ASP A 83 -16.64 -7.45 -0.53
N LEU A 84 -16.63 -6.20 -0.03
CA LEU A 84 -17.64 -5.67 0.89
C LEU A 84 -19.02 -5.52 0.23
N ARG A 85 -19.07 -5.02 -1.01
CA ARG A 85 -20.33 -4.92 -1.79
C ARG A 85 -20.90 -6.29 -2.10
N HIS A 86 -20.06 -7.25 -2.50
CA HIS A 86 -20.49 -8.61 -2.76
C HIS A 86 -21.05 -9.28 -1.49
N TRP A 87 -20.40 -9.09 -0.35
CA TRP A 87 -20.89 -9.55 0.96
C TRP A 87 -22.25 -8.92 1.37
N LEU A 88 -22.50 -7.66 0.99
CA LEU A 88 -23.76 -6.94 1.22
C LEU A 88 -24.92 -7.45 0.36
N GLU A 89 -24.63 -7.88 -0.87
CA GLU A 89 -25.63 -8.33 -1.85
C GLU A 89 -26.22 -9.71 -1.53
N GLY A 90 -25.73 -10.39 -0.49
CA GLY A 90 -26.34 -11.62 0.01
C GLY A 90 -26.21 -12.82 -0.94
N LYS A 91 -25.44 -12.68 -2.03
CA LYS A 91 -24.92 -13.81 -2.79
C LYS A 91 -23.85 -14.49 -1.94
N SER A 92 -24.29 -15.30 -0.99
CA SER A 92 -23.47 -16.37 -0.49
C SER A 92 -23.37 -17.41 -1.59
N ASP A 93 -22.44 -17.21 -2.52
CA ASP A 93 -21.87 -18.38 -3.18
C ASP A 93 -20.59 -18.75 -2.44
N LYS A 94 -20.58 -20.03 -2.13
CA LYS A 94 -19.56 -20.79 -1.43
C LYS A 94 -18.16 -20.41 -1.88
N GLU A 95 -17.23 -20.55 -0.95
CA GLU A 95 -15.84 -20.84 -1.26
C GLU A 95 -15.10 -19.74 -2.06
N THR A 96 -14.46 -18.82 -1.34
CA THR A 96 -13.00 -18.67 -1.55
C THR A 96 -12.31 -19.82 -0.81
N GLY A 97 -12.68 -21.05 -1.19
CA GLY A 97 -11.65 -22.04 -1.34
C GLY A 97 -10.69 -21.47 -2.37
N THR A 98 -9.44 -21.86 -2.29
CA THR A 98 -8.68 -22.11 -3.50
C THR A 98 -9.56 -22.92 -4.47
N GLU A 99 -10.42 -22.26 -5.26
CA GLU A 99 -10.49 -22.61 -6.65
C GLU A 99 -9.05 -22.39 -7.10
N THR A 100 -8.28 -23.48 -7.17
CA THR A 100 -7.32 -23.61 -8.26
C THR A 100 -8.01 -23.02 -9.46
N GLU A 101 -7.66 -21.78 -9.84
CA GLU A 101 -8.17 -21.18 -11.06
C GLU A 101 -7.91 -22.25 -12.12
N GLN A 102 -8.97 -22.89 -12.61
CA GLN A 102 -8.80 -23.99 -13.53
C GLN A 102 -8.03 -23.42 -14.72
N LEU A 103 -6.92 -24.08 -15.04
CA LEU A 103 -6.13 -23.73 -16.20
C LEU A 103 -7.05 -23.96 -17.41
N VAL A 104 -7.45 -22.87 -18.07
CA VAL A 104 -8.54 -22.88 -19.06
C VAL A 104 -8.03 -22.98 -20.49
N ALA A 105 -6.73 -22.75 -20.70
CA ALA A 105 -6.08 -22.80 -22.00
C ALA A 105 -4.65 -23.30 -21.84
N ASP A 106 -4.15 -24.06 -22.80
CA ASP A 106 -2.77 -24.60 -22.84
C ASP A 106 -1.71 -23.50 -23.12
N GLY A 107 -2.15 -22.27 -23.36
CA GLY A 107 -1.32 -21.10 -23.64
C GLY A 107 -2.16 -19.91 -24.11
N LEU A 108 -1.53 -18.75 -24.21
CA LEU A 108 -2.16 -17.53 -24.74
C LEU A 108 -1.25 -16.86 -25.77
N THR A 109 -1.80 -16.66 -26.96
CA THR A 109 -1.23 -15.81 -28.01
C THR A 109 -2.15 -14.64 -28.26
N VAL A 110 -1.65 -13.42 -28.05
CA VAL A 110 -2.38 -12.20 -28.43
C VAL A 110 -1.97 -11.82 -29.85
N THR A 111 -2.95 -11.65 -30.72
CA THR A 111 -2.75 -11.33 -32.15
C THR A 111 -3.48 -10.05 -32.51
N ILE A 112 -2.83 -9.21 -33.33
CA ILE A 112 -3.44 -8.02 -33.92
C ILE A 112 -3.17 -7.97 -35.43
N PRO A 113 -4.06 -7.39 -36.25
CA PRO A 113 -3.78 -7.21 -37.66
C PRO A 113 -2.60 -6.26 -37.88
N ARG A 114 -1.70 -6.62 -38.79
CA ARG A 114 -0.49 -5.85 -39.11
C ARG A 114 -0.80 -4.42 -39.54
N ALA A 115 -1.93 -4.22 -40.22
CA ALA A 115 -2.43 -2.93 -40.66
C ALA A 115 -2.74 -1.95 -39.50
N THR A 116 -2.92 -2.44 -38.28
CA THR A 116 -3.23 -1.59 -37.11
C THR A 116 -1.99 -0.94 -36.47
N LEU A 117 -0.79 -1.26 -36.95
CA LEU A 117 0.47 -0.71 -36.47
C LEU A 117 1.27 -0.13 -37.64
N THR A 118 1.74 1.09 -37.48
CA THR A 118 2.79 1.61 -38.37
C THR A 118 4.13 0.96 -38.01
N ASP A 119 5.09 0.94 -38.94
CA ASP A 119 6.44 0.40 -38.70
C ASP A 119 7.11 1.10 -37.51
N ALA A 120 6.94 2.41 -37.41
CA ALA A 120 7.44 3.20 -36.29
C ALA A 120 6.79 2.80 -34.96
N ALA A 121 5.47 2.54 -34.93
CA ALA A 121 4.79 2.08 -33.72
C ALA A 121 5.22 0.64 -33.35
N LEU A 122 5.45 -0.23 -34.33
CA LEU A 122 5.95 -1.58 -34.10
C LEU A 122 7.36 -1.56 -33.49
N GLU A 123 8.27 -0.74 -34.00
CA GLU A 123 9.62 -0.60 -33.43
C GLU A 123 9.59 -0.01 -32.01
N ARG A 124 8.68 0.95 -31.75
CA ARG A 124 8.44 1.46 -30.39
C ARG A 124 7.90 0.39 -29.45
N PHE A 125 6.98 -0.44 -29.92
CA PHE A 125 6.44 -1.56 -29.15
C PHE A 125 7.53 -2.58 -28.81
N LYS A 126 8.35 -2.99 -29.79
CA LYS A 126 9.53 -3.86 -29.56
C LYS A 126 10.49 -3.26 -28.53
N ALA A 127 10.80 -1.97 -28.64
CA ALA A 127 11.67 -1.27 -27.69
C ALA A 127 11.05 -1.22 -26.28
N LEU A 128 9.73 -1.01 -26.18
CA LEU A 128 9.02 -1.02 -24.91
C LEU A 128 9.02 -2.41 -24.26
N VAL A 129 8.76 -3.46 -25.05
CA VAL A 129 8.83 -4.87 -24.62
C VAL A 129 10.24 -5.21 -24.16
N SER A 130 11.28 -4.81 -24.89
CA SER A 130 12.68 -5.01 -24.47
C SER A 130 12.99 -4.29 -23.14
N ALA A 131 12.58 -3.02 -23.00
CA ALA A 131 12.88 -2.22 -21.82
C ALA A 131 12.07 -2.60 -20.57
N LYS A 132 10.95 -3.33 -20.73
CA LYS A 132 10.08 -3.79 -19.64
C LYS A 132 10.06 -5.31 -19.50
N GLY A 133 10.74 -6.01 -20.39
CA GLY A 133 10.72 -7.46 -20.51
C GLY A 133 11.01 -8.18 -19.21
N PRO A 134 12.12 -7.86 -18.50
CA PRO A 134 12.43 -8.50 -17.22
C PRO A 134 11.32 -8.37 -16.17
N LEU A 135 10.57 -7.25 -16.16
CA LEU A 135 9.45 -7.05 -15.24
C LEU A 135 8.24 -7.89 -15.66
N ILE A 136 7.92 -7.94 -16.96
CA ILE A 136 6.78 -8.70 -17.48
C ILE A 136 7.04 -10.21 -17.33
N GLN A 137 8.25 -10.66 -17.64
CA GLN A 137 8.68 -12.04 -17.46
C GLN A 137 8.58 -12.48 -16.01
N ALA A 138 9.07 -11.66 -15.06
CA ALA A 138 8.98 -11.98 -13.64
C ALA A 138 7.55 -11.94 -13.09
N ALA A 139 6.65 -11.13 -13.69
CA ALA A 139 5.28 -10.98 -13.21
C ALA A 139 4.35 -12.13 -13.63
N LEU A 140 4.66 -12.80 -14.75
CA LEU A 140 3.82 -13.83 -15.37
C LEU A 140 4.58 -15.15 -15.58
N ASP A 141 5.74 -15.30 -14.94
CA ASP A 141 6.64 -16.47 -15.05
C ASP A 141 6.98 -16.88 -16.49
N LEU A 142 7.38 -15.91 -17.32
CA LEU A 142 7.61 -16.12 -18.76
C LEU A 142 9.09 -16.27 -19.10
N GLU A 143 9.42 -17.28 -19.91
CA GLU A 143 10.78 -17.51 -20.40
C GLU A 143 11.22 -16.48 -21.46
N GLY A 144 10.27 -15.91 -22.21
CA GLY A 144 10.57 -14.99 -23.30
C GLY A 144 9.35 -14.21 -23.79
N LEU A 145 9.60 -13.12 -24.53
CA LEU A 145 8.58 -12.24 -25.08
C LEU A 145 8.73 -12.09 -26.60
N PRO A 146 8.62 -13.18 -27.38
CA PRO A 146 8.73 -13.11 -28.83
C PRO A 146 7.65 -12.19 -29.43
N ILE A 147 8.01 -11.52 -30.52
CA ILE A 147 7.09 -10.72 -31.32
C ILE A 147 7.26 -11.20 -32.76
N GLU A 148 6.31 -11.99 -33.23
CA GLU A 148 6.28 -12.55 -34.57
C GLU A 148 5.51 -11.60 -35.48
N VAL A 149 6.08 -11.29 -36.65
CA VAL A 149 5.49 -10.33 -37.60
C VAL A 149 5.38 -11.01 -38.95
N THR A 150 4.16 -11.06 -39.49
CA THR A 150 3.87 -11.49 -40.85
C THR A 150 3.32 -10.31 -41.66
N GLU A 151 2.96 -10.55 -42.92
CA GLU A 151 2.32 -9.52 -43.77
C GLU A 151 0.94 -9.13 -43.23
N ASP A 152 0.20 -10.08 -42.63
CA ASP A 152 -1.19 -9.89 -42.21
C ASP A 152 -1.34 -9.60 -40.71
N GLU A 153 -0.43 -10.11 -39.86
CA GLU A 153 -0.60 -10.08 -38.41
C GLU A 153 0.70 -9.88 -37.62
N VAL A 154 0.56 -9.39 -36.40
CA VAL A 154 1.59 -9.37 -35.36
C VAL A 154 1.11 -10.25 -34.21
N ARG A 155 1.93 -11.23 -33.80
CA ARG A 155 1.60 -12.22 -32.78
C ARG A 155 2.55 -12.09 -31.59
N MET A 156 1.99 -12.18 -30.39
CA MET A 156 2.70 -12.19 -29.12
C MET A 156 2.39 -13.51 -28.40
N PRO A 157 3.08 -14.61 -28.76
CA PRO A 157 2.84 -15.93 -28.18
C PRO A 157 3.61 -16.06 -26.86
N TRP A 158 3.25 -15.25 -25.87
CA TRP A 158 4.06 -15.11 -24.64
C TRP A 158 3.79 -16.21 -23.61
N ILE A 159 2.54 -16.63 -23.42
CA ILE A 159 2.22 -17.70 -22.48
C ILE A 159 2.17 -19.03 -23.26
N GLN A 160 3.14 -19.90 -22.95
CA GLN A 160 3.31 -21.23 -23.55
C GLN A 160 2.99 -22.37 -22.57
N HIS A 161 2.44 -22.00 -21.41
CA HIS A 161 2.01 -22.93 -20.37
C HIS A 161 0.52 -22.73 -20.13
N PRO A 162 -0.13 -23.71 -19.47
CA PRO A 162 -1.49 -23.51 -19.06
C PRO A 162 -1.63 -22.26 -18.18
N CYS A 163 -2.67 -21.45 -18.43
CA CYS A 163 -2.85 -20.19 -17.72
C CYS A 163 -4.28 -20.02 -17.21
N THR A 164 -4.40 -19.15 -16.21
CA THR A 164 -5.68 -18.84 -15.59
C THR A 164 -6.44 -17.78 -16.39
N PRO A 165 -7.77 -17.67 -16.25
CA PRO A 165 -8.52 -16.60 -16.90
C PRO A 165 -8.02 -15.21 -16.50
N ALA A 166 -7.57 -15.05 -15.25
CA ALA A 166 -7.04 -13.79 -14.73
C ALA A 166 -5.70 -13.42 -15.38
N GLU A 167 -4.79 -14.38 -15.53
CA GLU A 167 -3.52 -14.20 -16.26
C GLU A 167 -3.77 -13.84 -17.73
N ALA A 168 -4.67 -14.58 -18.39
CA ALA A 168 -5.01 -14.34 -19.79
C ALA A 168 -5.59 -12.93 -20.01
N HIS A 169 -6.51 -12.52 -19.14
CA HIS A 169 -7.10 -11.18 -19.17
C HIS A 169 -6.04 -10.10 -18.89
N ALA A 170 -5.23 -10.28 -17.84
CA ALA A 170 -4.21 -9.31 -17.47
C ALA A 170 -3.13 -9.11 -18.54
N LEU A 171 -2.70 -10.20 -19.19
CA LEU A 171 -1.76 -10.13 -20.29
C LEU A 171 -2.37 -9.40 -21.50
N THR A 172 -3.63 -9.72 -21.84
CA THR A 172 -4.32 -9.09 -22.98
C THR A 172 -4.46 -7.58 -22.79
N GLU A 173 -4.90 -7.15 -21.61
CA GLU A 173 -5.02 -5.72 -21.26
C GLU A 173 -3.65 -5.02 -21.25
N LEU A 174 -2.63 -5.66 -20.68
CA LEU A 174 -1.27 -5.13 -20.66
C LEU A 174 -0.74 -4.89 -22.07
N ILE A 175 -0.86 -5.89 -22.95
CA ILE A 175 -0.44 -5.79 -24.35
C ILE A 175 -1.22 -4.69 -25.07
N GLY A 176 -2.55 -4.62 -24.91
CA GLY A 176 -3.38 -3.59 -25.52
C GLY A 176 -2.96 -2.18 -25.12
N ALA A 177 -2.68 -1.96 -23.83
CA ALA A 177 -2.22 -0.66 -23.33
C ALA A 177 -0.80 -0.32 -23.82
N MET A 178 0.10 -1.30 -23.88
CA MET A 178 1.45 -1.11 -24.42
C MET A 178 1.43 -0.76 -25.92
N LEU A 179 0.55 -1.39 -26.70
CA LEU A 179 0.33 -1.08 -28.11
C LEU A 179 -0.24 0.34 -28.29
N THR A 180 -1.20 0.72 -27.46
CA THR A 180 -1.76 2.08 -27.45
C THR A 180 -0.67 3.10 -27.14
N MET A 181 0.12 2.87 -26.09
CA MET A 181 1.28 3.71 -25.77
C MET A 181 2.29 3.79 -26.92
N ALA A 182 2.57 2.69 -27.62
CA ALA A 182 3.51 2.67 -28.74
C ALA A 182 3.02 3.47 -29.96
N ARG A 183 1.70 3.51 -30.19
CA ARG A 183 1.09 4.36 -31.23
C ARG A 183 1.24 5.83 -30.91
N ASP A 184 0.98 6.22 -29.66
CA ASP A 184 0.90 7.63 -29.25
C ASP A 184 2.26 8.24 -28.86
N ALA A 185 3.23 7.41 -28.46
CA ALA A 185 4.52 7.87 -27.98
C ALA A 185 5.36 8.55 -29.08
N LYS A 186 5.80 9.78 -28.82
CA LYS A 186 6.75 10.50 -29.69
C LYS A 186 8.19 10.01 -29.56
N ARG A 187 8.55 9.38 -28.43
CA ARG A 187 9.88 8.86 -28.10
C ARG A 187 9.75 7.63 -27.19
N VAL A 188 10.68 6.67 -27.31
CA VAL A 188 10.76 5.51 -26.42
C VAL A 188 12.17 5.41 -25.83
N THR A 189 12.25 5.06 -24.55
CA THR A 189 13.52 4.82 -23.86
C THR A 189 13.88 3.35 -24.01
N VAL A 190 14.96 3.06 -24.75
CA VAL A 190 15.36 1.69 -25.14
C VAL A 190 16.05 0.93 -24.00
N LYS A 191 16.67 1.63 -23.04
CA LYS A 191 17.53 0.99 -22.05
C LYS A 191 16.70 0.28 -20.97
N ALA A 192 16.79 -1.04 -20.93
CA ALA A 192 16.37 -1.83 -19.78
C ALA A 192 17.15 -1.37 -18.55
N LYS A 193 16.45 -1.07 -17.46
CA LYS A 193 17.03 -0.71 -16.18
C LYS A 193 16.81 -1.86 -15.22
N GLU A 194 17.88 -2.39 -14.66
CA GLU A 194 17.77 -3.27 -13.51
C GLU A 194 17.14 -2.49 -12.36
N GLU A 195 16.00 -2.97 -11.87
CA GLU A 195 15.30 -2.35 -10.76
C GLU A 195 15.43 -3.20 -9.51
N SER A 196 16.02 -2.61 -8.47
CA SER A 196 16.19 -3.21 -7.14
C SER A 196 14.87 -3.54 -6.43
N ASN A 197 13.76 -2.98 -6.92
CA ASN A 197 12.42 -3.29 -6.45
C ASN A 197 11.48 -3.43 -7.67
N PRO A 198 11.33 -4.65 -8.21
CA PRO A 198 10.51 -4.90 -9.39
C PRO A 198 9.03 -4.63 -9.14
N ARG A 199 8.50 -4.88 -7.93
CA ARG A 199 7.10 -4.61 -7.60
C ARG A 199 6.75 -3.11 -7.67
N TYR A 200 7.62 -2.25 -7.13
CA TYR A 200 7.47 -0.79 -7.27
C TYR A 200 7.57 -0.35 -8.73
N ALA A 201 8.57 -0.88 -9.46
CA ALA A 201 8.80 -0.52 -10.85
C ALA A 201 7.60 -0.89 -11.74
N MET A 202 7.03 -2.08 -11.52
CA MET A 202 5.82 -2.53 -12.20
C MET A 202 4.64 -1.64 -11.88
N ARG A 203 4.39 -1.30 -10.60
CA ARG A 203 3.34 -0.33 -10.23
C ARG A 203 3.46 0.98 -11.02
N CYS A 204 4.65 1.57 -11.05
CA CYS A 204 4.89 2.81 -11.78
C CYS A 204 4.70 2.67 -13.29
N PHE A 205 4.92 1.48 -13.84
CA PHE A 205 4.68 1.18 -15.24
C PHE A 205 3.18 1.07 -15.54
N LEU A 206 2.44 0.30 -14.74
CA LEU A 206 0.98 0.14 -14.86
C LEU A 206 0.25 1.49 -14.74
N LEU A 207 0.67 2.36 -13.82
CA LEU A 207 0.12 3.72 -13.72
C LEU A 207 0.33 4.54 -15.00
N ARG A 208 1.49 4.42 -15.66
CA ARG A 208 1.76 5.10 -16.93
C ARG A 208 0.94 4.53 -18.09
N LEU A 209 0.54 3.27 -18.01
CA LEU A 209 -0.36 2.62 -18.96
C LEU A 209 -1.83 2.94 -18.71
N GLY A 210 -2.15 3.70 -17.65
CA GLY A 210 -3.52 4.10 -17.32
C GLY A 210 -4.27 3.12 -16.42
N PHE A 211 -3.60 2.15 -15.80
CA PHE A 211 -4.24 1.16 -14.91
C PHE A 211 -4.49 1.79 -13.53
N ILE A 212 -5.40 2.76 -13.50
CA ILE A 212 -5.70 3.63 -12.36
C ILE A 212 -7.15 3.41 -11.97
N GLY A 213 -7.43 3.15 -10.69
CA GLY A 213 -8.79 2.97 -10.21
C GLY A 213 -9.15 1.52 -9.86
N PRO A 214 -10.34 1.32 -9.26
CA PRO A 214 -10.80 0.02 -8.76
C PRO A 214 -11.03 -1.02 -9.86
N GLU A 215 -11.43 -0.62 -11.05
CA GLU A 215 -11.64 -1.48 -12.23
C GLU A 215 -10.37 -2.22 -12.65
N HIS A 216 -9.20 -1.63 -12.41
CA HIS A 216 -7.90 -2.25 -12.70
C HIS A 216 -7.30 -3.00 -11.50
N LYS A 217 -8.02 -3.16 -10.38
CA LYS A 217 -7.48 -3.83 -9.17
C LYS A 217 -7.06 -5.27 -9.45
N GLY A 218 -7.90 -6.04 -10.15
CA GLY A 218 -7.60 -7.43 -10.52
C GLY A 218 -6.33 -7.52 -11.37
N LEU A 219 -6.23 -6.69 -12.40
CA LEU A 219 -5.07 -6.61 -13.29
C LEU A 219 -3.78 -6.29 -12.52
N ARG A 220 -3.82 -5.29 -11.63
CA ARG A 220 -2.67 -4.91 -10.81
C ARG A 220 -2.26 -6.03 -9.84
N LYS A 221 -3.24 -6.76 -9.28
CA LYS A 221 -2.96 -7.90 -8.40
C LYS A 221 -2.23 -9.00 -9.16
N THR A 222 -2.71 -9.38 -10.34
CA THR A 222 -2.07 -10.41 -11.18
C THR A 222 -0.68 -9.96 -11.63
N LEU A 223 -0.53 -8.75 -12.18
CA LEU A 223 0.74 -8.27 -12.75
C LEU A 223 1.80 -7.88 -11.72
N MET A 224 1.46 -7.83 -10.43
CA MET A 224 2.40 -7.44 -9.37
C MET A 224 2.49 -8.45 -8.22
N GLY A 225 1.66 -9.50 -8.22
CA GLY A 225 1.49 -10.41 -7.08
C GLY A 225 2.78 -11.09 -6.66
N ASP A 226 3.49 -11.64 -7.65
CA ASP A 226 4.67 -12.47 -7.44
C ASP A 226 6.00 -11.68 -7.54
N LEU A 227 5.93 -10.38 -7.76
CA LEU A 227 7.10 -9.52 -7.83
C LEU A 227 7.67 -9.23 -6.44
N ALA A 228 8.98 -9.40 -6.29
CA ALA A 228 9.70 -9.06 -5.06
C ALA A 228 9.67 -7.55 -4.73
N GLY A 229 9.68 -7.23 -3.43
CA GLY A 229 9.79 -5.87 -2.92
C GLY A 229 8.46 -5.21 -2.57
N SER A 230 8.52 -3.92 -2.21
CA SER A 230 7.36 -3.12 -1.81
C SER A 230 6.74 -2.40 -3.01
N ALA A 231 5.42 -2.37 -3.11
CA ALA A 231 4.73 -1.53 -4.10
C ALA A 231 4.76 -0.03 -3.75
N ALA A 232 5.07 0.35 -2.52
CA ALA A 232 5.02 1.74 -2.05
C ALA A 232 6.34 2.49 -2.24
N TRP A 233 7.48 1.79 -2.10
CA TRP A 233 8.80 2.43 -2.03
C TRP A 233 9.77 1.86 -3.05
N ARG A 234 10.42 2.70 -3.86
CA ARG A 234 11.49 2.25 -4.78
C ARG A 234 12.66 1.63 -4.02
N THR A 235 13.03 2.28 -2.94
CA THR A 235 13.96 1.79 -1.93
C THR A 235 13.19 1.91 -0.62
N PRO A 236 12.89 0.78 0.06
CA PRO A 236 12.26 0.84 1.36
C PRO A 236 13.06 1.79 2.26
N PRO A 237 12.39 2.59 3.11
CA PRO A 237 13.08 3.22 4.22
C PRO A 237 13.91 2.13 4.91
N LYS A 238 15.20 2.40 5.18
CA LYS A 238 15.97 1.49 6.02
C LYS A 238 15.17 1.32 7.29
N ASP A 239 14.91 0.09 7.71
CA ASP A 239 14.49 -0.16 9.08
C ASP A 239 15.52 0.55 9.95
N GLU A 240 15.13 1.66 10.59
CA GLU A 240 15.91 2.13 11.70
C GLU A 240 15.98 0.95 12.66
N PRO A 241 17.17 0.54 13.10
CA PRO A 241 17.28 -0.57 14.02
C PRO A 241 16.35 -0.27 15.19
N SER A 242 15.39 -1.16 15.40
CA SER A 242 14.45 -1.19 16.52
C SER A 242 15.21 -1.47 17.82
N GLY A 243 16.08 -0.53 18.17
CA GLY A 243 17.14 -0.70 19.14
C GLY A 243 17.77 0.61 19.60
N LYS A 244 17.05 1.74 19.57
CA LYS A 244 17.30 2.73 20.63
C LYS A 244 16.71 2.11 21.89
N ALA A 245 17.56 1.62 22.77
CA ALA A 245 17.16 1.22 24.12
C ALA A 245 16.23 2.32 24.65
N SER A 246 14.98 1.95 24.92
CA SER A 246 13.95 2.88 25.37
C SER A 246 14.53 3.77 26.47
N LEU A 247 14.47 5.09 26.29
CA LEU A 247 14.83 6.03 27.34
C LEU A 247 13.80 5.96 28.48
N VAL A 248 12.57 5.56 28.19
CA VAL A 248 11.52 5.34 29.20
C VAL A 248 11.97 4.28 30.19
N GLY A 249 11.88 4.61 31.47
CA GLY A 249 12.33 3.80 32.61
C GLY A 249 13.79 4.04 33.00
N ARG A 250 14.57 4.77 32.20
CA ARG A 250 15.94 5.15 32.58
C ARG A 250 15.92 6.34 33.52
N ARG A 251 16.89 6.34 34.43
CA ARG A 251 17.11 7.42 35.39
C ARG A 251 18.04 8.45 34.77
N ILE A 252 17.77 9.72 35.04
CA ILE A 252 18.56 10.85 34.53
C ILE A 252 18.90 11.81 35.65
N ARG A 253 19.92 12.62 35.40
CA ARG A 253 20.29 13.77 36.22
C ARG A 253 20.28 15.02 35.35
N LEU A 254 19.59 16.06 35.81
CA LEU A 254 19.57 17.37 35.15
C LEU A 254 20.95 18.03 35.25
N GLU A 255 21.47 18.54 34.14
CA GLU A 255 22.69 19.34 34.13
C GLU A 255 22.37 20.84 33.98
N ASP A 256 21.45 21.18 33.06
CA ASP A 256 21.03 22.56 32.80
C ASP A 256 19.66 22.59 32.12
N THR A 257 18.89 23.66 32.32
CA THR A 257 17.60 23.88 31.66
C THR A 257 17.34 25.36 31.38
N SER A 258 16.70 25.65 30.25
CA SER A 258 16.37 27.01 29.83
C SER A 258 15.12 27.57 30.51
N ASP A 259 14.32 26.75 31.20
CA ASP A 259 13.05 27.17 31.80
C ASP A 259 13.25 28.04 33.07
N PRO A 260 12.91 29.34 33.04
CA PRO A 260 13.11 30.24 34.17
C PRO A 260 12.08 30.06 35.30
N TYR A 261 11.06 29.22 35.12
CA TYR A 261 9.98 28.99 36.09
C TYR A 261 10.08 27.65 36.81
N THR A 262 11.09 26.84 36.49
CA THR A 262 11.31 25.54 37.14
C THR A 262 11.90 25.67 38.54
N THR A 263 11.52 24.74 39.41
CA THR A 263 12.14 24.55 40.74
C THR A 263 13.28 23.53 40.71
N LEU A 264 13.58 22.95 39.55
CA LEU A 264 14.68 22.01 39.37
C LEU A 264 16.01 22.74 39.37
N THR A 265 17.01 22.14 40.00
CA THR A 265 18.40 22.60 39.98
C THR A 265 19.30 21.56 39.30
N PRO A 266 20.43 21.96 38.70
CA PRO A 266 21.48 21.04 38.28
C PRO A 266 21.79 20.01 39.37
N GLY A 267 21.79 18.73 39.02
CA GLY A 267 21.93 17.59 39.94
C GLY A 267 20.60 16.93 40.34
N SER A 268 19.45 17.54 40.05
CA SER A 268 18.14 16.94 40.28
C SER A 268 17.99 15.64 39.49
N GLU A 269 17.41 14.59 40.07
CA GLU A 269 17.25 13.28 39.43
C GLU A 269 15.78 12.95 39.18
N GLY A 270 15.54 12.17 38.13
CA GLY A 270 14.20 11.74 37.76
C GLY A 270 14.23 10.51 36.85
N THR A 271 13.07 9.91 36.66
CA THR A 271 12.90 8.75 35.77
C THR A 271 12.06 9.15 34.56
N ILE A 272 12.55 8.86 33.37
CA ILE A 272 11.82 9.18 32.12
C ILE A 272 10.57 8.30 32.07
N ASN A 273 9.40 8.92 32.01
CA ASN A 273 8.11 8.21 31.96
C ASN A 273 7.57 8.09 30.52
N HIS A 274 7.91 9.04 29.64
CA HIS A 274 7.42 9.09 28.26
C HIS A 274 8.35 9.96 27.40
N VAL A 275 8.41 9.65 26.10
CA VAL A 275 9.03 10.51 25.09
C VAL A 275 7.99 10.77 24.03
N ASP A 276 7.65 12.04 23.80
CA ASP A 276 6.62 12.42 22.84
C ASP A 276 7.14 12.45 21.38
N ASP A 277 6.24 12.68 20.44
CA ASP A 277 6.55 12.69 19.00
C ASP A 277 7.49 13.85 18.59
N LEU A 278 7.67 14.86 19.45
CA LEU A 278 8.63 15.97 19.26
C LEU A 278 10.00 15.66 19.88
N GLY A 279 10.14 14.54 20.58
CA GLY A 279 11.37 14.11 21.23
C GLY A 279 11.55 14.64 22.65
N THR A 280 10.54 15.29 23.24
CA THR A 280 10.60 15.80 24.62
C THR A 280 10.59 14.63 25.60
N LEU A 281 11.52 14.65 26.56
CA LEU A 281 11.54 13.69 27.66
C LEU A 281 10.61 14.16 28.77
N HIS A 282 9.52 13.45 28.97
CA HIS A 282 8.68 13.63 30.15
C HIS A 282 9.32 12.84 31.30
N VAL A 283 9.59 13.53 32.40
CA VAL A 283 10.38 13.00 33.51
C VAL A 283 9.54 13.09 34.78
N ALA A 284 9.40 11.95 35.46
CA ALA A 284 8.94 11.93 36.84
C ALA A 284 10.13 12.27 37.73
N TRP A 285 10.27 13.57 38.06
CA TRP A 285 11.33 14.05 38.93
C TRP A 285 11.06 13.65 40.39
N ASP A 286 12.12 13.30 41.12
CA ASP A 286 11.99 12.84 42.51
C ASP A 286 11.42 13.93 43.45
N ASN A 287 11.57 15.21 43.08
CA ASN A 287 11.00 16.34 43.79
C ASN A 287 9.52 16.62 43.46
N GLY A 288 8.90 15.80 42.59
CA GLY A 288 7.52 15.95 42.15
C GLY A 288 7.30 16.93 41.00
N SER A 289 8.37 17.51 40.43
CA SER A 289 8.27 18.33 39.21
C SER A 289 7.79 17.50 38.02
N THR A 290 7.10 18.16 37.09
CA THR A 290 6.61 17.59 35.83
C THR A 290 7.27 18.24 34.61
N LEU A 291 8.39 18.96 34.79
CA LEU A 291 9.10 19.60 33.68
C LEU A 291 9.55 18.55 32.66
N GLY A 292 9.18 18.75 31.39
CA GLY A 292 9.73 17.99 30.28
C GLY A 292 11.05 18.58 29.80
N LEU A 293 12.01 17.73 29.43
CA LEU A 293 13.29 18.16 28.87
C LEU A 293 13.29 18.05 27.36
N VAL A 294 13.73 19.09 26.66
CA VAL A 294 13.87 19.13 25.21
C VAL A 294 15.33 18.85 24.82
N PRO A 295 15.63 17.71 24.17
CA PRO A 295 17.00 17.39 23.76
C PRO A 295 17.57 18.46 22.82
N GLY A 296 18.71 19.05 23.20
CA GLY A 296 19.39 20.11 22.46
C GLY A 296 19.09 21.52 22.97
N GLU A 297 18.08 21.69 23.82
CA GLU A 297 17.83 22.92 24.57
C GLU A 297 18.17 22.74 26.06
N ASP A 298 17.77 21.61 26.64
CA ASP A 298 18.13 21.19 28.00
C ASP A 298 19.27 20.16 27.99
N SER A 299 20.06 20.13 29.06
CA SER A 299 21.20 19.23 29.23
C SER A 299 20.98 18.26 30.39
N TYR A 300 21.32 16.98 30.19
CA TYR A 300 21.14 15.92 31.18
C TYR A 300 22.11 14.76 30.97
N THR A 301 22.41 14.02 32.04
CA THR A 301 23.13 12.74 31.96
C THR A 301 22.17 11.57 32.20
N LEU A 302 22.34 10.48 31.47
CA LEU A 302 21.73 9.19 31.81
C LEU A 302 22.54 8.50 32.92
N LEU A 303 21.85 7.97 33.92
CA LEU A 303 22.43 7.18 35.01
C LEU A 303 22.33 5.66 34.73
#